data_AF-A0A238U566-F1
#
_entry.id   AF-A0A238U566-F1
#
_cell.length_a   1.000
_cell.length_b   1.000
_cell.length_c   1.000
_cell.angle_alpha   90.00
_cell.angle_beta   90.00
_cell.angle_gamma   90.00
#
_symmetry.space_group_name_H-M   'P 1'
#
loop_
_entity.id
_entity.type
_entity.pdbx_description
1 polymer ?
#
loop_
_entity_poly.entity_id
_entity_poly.type
_entity_poly.pdbx_seq_one_letter_code
_entity_poly.pdbx_strand_id
1 'polypeptide(L)'
;MKTEKIARPERIEIFTSAQLTIPSKNFEENPEVMEMSVLIEIARIEDEDNVNPHKILYEVRNELNALNQNIIDDLINQYEFLSCRISKLSRLSETINKQLESIYNFYLKKNEIAEIVERNSKCKELKKYLLNGNLTFNQLRNILSCIIKTDKIFHQINELNNSEKRKSFTKKLHNYIYDRDCYTHGFLSFLFPNFTPVLEVKPPNEKSHHIVISEKVIIDNMKLHKELRKILEKISLISQGLEIKQ
;
A
#
# COMPACT_ATOMS: atom_id res chain seq x y z
N MET A 1 -20.40 -18.88 -7.11
CA MET A 1 -20.10 -17.87 -6.06
C MET A 1 -19.48 -16.66 -6.73
N LYS A 2 -20.11 -15.48 -6.65
CA LYS A 2 -19.44 -14.22 -7.03
C LYS A 2 -18.30 -14.01 -6.05
N THR A 3 -17.05 -14.05 -6.51
CA THR A 3 -15.91 -13.63 -5.71
C THR A 3 -16.11 -12.16 -5.38
N GLU A 4 -16.36 -11.83 -4.11
CA GLU A 4 -16.36 -10.45 -3.66
C GLU A 4 -15.04 -9.80 -4.08
N LYS A 5 -15.14 -8.74 -4.87
CA LYS A 5 -13.97 -8.01 -5.37
C LYS A 5 -13.35 -7.29 -4.16
N ILE A 6 -12.13 -7.68 -3.80
CA ILE A 6 -11.32 -7.00 -2.76
C ILE A 6 -11.24 -5.53 -3.13
N ALA A 7 -11.75 -4.65 -2.26
CA ALA A 7 -11.65 -3.22 -2.45
C ALA A 7 -10.19 -2.79 -2.33
N ARG A 8 -9.76 -1.89 -3.21
CA ARG A 8 -8.45 -1.26 -3.18
C ARG A 8 -8.62 0.25 -3.02
N PRO A 9 -7.61 0.95 -2.49
CA PRO A 9 -7.63 2.40 -2.48
C PRO A 9 -7.85 2.93 -3.90
N GLU A 10 -8.82 3.80 -4.06
CA GLU A 10 -9.07 4.47 -5.32
C GLU A 10 -8.08 5.62 -5.46
N ARG A 11 -7.36 5.67 -6.60
CA ARG A 11 -6.51 6.81 -6.92
C ARG A 11 -7.39 7.93 -7.43
N ILE A 12 -7.24 9.10 -6.85
CA ILE A 12 -7.91 10.32 -7.29
C ILE A 12 -6.86 11.35 -7.68
N GLU A 13 -7.15 12.09 -8.75
CA GLU A 13 -6.38 13.29 -9.10
C GLU A 13 -7.08 14.48 -8.44
N ILE A 14 -6.32 15.21 -7.64
CA ILE A 14 -6.82 16.39 -6.96
C ILE A 14 -6.24 17.60 -7.65
N PHE A 15 -7.11 18.39 -8.27
CA PHE A 15 -6.75 19.65 -8.90
C PHE A 15 -6.77 20.81 -7.88
N THR A 16 -7.56 20.71 -6.81
CA THR A 16 -7.64 21.67 -5.70
C THR A 16 -8.17 20.98 -4.43
N SER A 17 -7.52 21.14 -3.27
CA SER A 17 -8.10 20.72 -1.99
C SER A 17 -7.62 21.57 -0.82
N ALA A 18 -8.52 21.82 0.13
CA ALA A 18 -8.10 22.17 1.49
C ALA A 18 -7.85 20.87 2.24
N GLN A 19 -6.62 20.72 2.76
CA GLN A 19 -6.23 19.56 3.54
C GLN A 19 -6.25 19.92 5.01
N LEU A 20 -6.95 19.09 5.78
CA LEU A 20 -6.85 19.14 7.22
C LEU A 20 -5.71 18.24 7.68
N THR A 21 -4.70 18.83 8.33
CA THR A 21 -3.56 18.09 8.87
C THR A 21 -3.49 18.33 10.38
N ILE A 22 -3.33 17.26 11.16
CA ILE A 22 -3.11 17.42 12.60
C ILE A 22 -1.59 17.63 12.82
N PRO A 23 -1.12 18.82 13.24
CA PRO A 23 0.29 19.11 13.51
C PRO A 23 0.84 18.17 14.58
N SER A 24 2.03 17.64 14.32
CA SER A 24 2.76 16.75 15.23
C SER A 24 3.55 17.52 16.32
N LYS A 25 3.15 18.74 16.69
CA LYS A 25 3.92 19.54 17.65
C LYS A 25 3.97 18.81 19.00
N ASN A 26 5.20 18.52 19.44
CA ASN A 26 5.63 18.07 20.75
C ASN A 26 4.49 17.65 21.70
N PHE A 27 4.09 16.38 21.61
CA PHE A 27 3.28 15.69 22.62
C PHE A 27 3.82 15.83 24.06
N GLU A 28 5.06 16.30 24.21
CA GLU A 28 5.78 16.43 25.48
C GLU A 28 5.50 17.72 26.26
N GLU A 29 4.94 18.79 25.65
CA GLU A 29 4.84 20.10 26.33
C GLU A 29 3.44 20.57 26.72
N ASN A 30 2.36 20.00 26.19
CA ASN A 30 1.00 20.22 26.71
C ASN A 30 -0.01 19.19 26.16
N PRO A 31 -0.52 18.25 26.97
CA PRO A 31 -1.47 17.23 26.53
C PRO A 31 -2.90 17.75 26.24
N GLU A 32 -3.18 19.04 26.48
CA GLU A 32 -4.55 19.58 26.46
C GLU A 32 -4.95 20.30 25.16
N VAL A 33 -4.04 20.50 24.18
CA VAL A 33 -4.39 21.23 22.95
C VAL A 33 -3.91 20.47 21.72
N MET A 34 -4.79 19.65 21.15
CA MET A 34 -4.68 19.27 19.73
C MET A 34 -4.92 20.53 18.89
N GLU A 35 -3.85 21.23 18.52
CA GLU A 35 -3.97 22.25 17.47
C GLU A 35 -4.32 21.55 16.16
N MET A 36 -5.32 22.02 15.43
CA MET A 36 -5.66 21.54 14.09
C MET A 36 -5.07 22.54 13.09
N SER A 37 -4.06 22.15 12.31
CA SER A 37 -3.46 23.02 11.30
C SER A 37 -4.09 22.72 9.96
N VAL A 38 -4.99 23.58 9.50
CA VAL A 38 -5.47 23.50 8.13
C VAL A 38 -4.33 23.92 7.20
N LEU A 39 -3.77 22.97 6.45
CA LEU A 39 -2.78 23.26 5.42
C LEU A 39 -3.53 23.28 4.08
N ILE A 40 -3.87 24.49 3.63
CA ILE A 40 -4.57 24.69 2.36
C ILE A 40 -3.52 24.72 1.25
N GLU A 41 -3.34 23.62 0.53
CA GLU A 41 -2.51 23.58 -0.67
C GLU A 41 -3.33 23.96 -1.90
N ILE A 42 -3.05 25.14 -2.46
CA ILE A 42 -3.69 25.62 -3.69
C ILE A 42 -2.78 25.27 -4.86
N ALA A 43 -3.19 24.33 -5.72
CA ALA A 43 -2.58 24.22 -7.03
C ALA A 43 -3.08 25.37 -7.93
N ARG A 44 -2.18 25.94 -8.74
CA ARG A 44 -2.52 26.97 -9.73
C ARG A 44 -3.53 26.39 -10.71
N ILE A 45 -4.69 27.03 -10.80
CA ILE A 45 -5.63 26.84 -11.90
C ILE A 45 -4.97 27.45 -13.14
N GLU A 46 -4.53 26.62 -14.07
CA GLU A 46 -4.40 27.02 -15.47
C GLU A 46 -5.73 26.69 -16.12
N ASP A 47 -6.72 27.59 -16.03
CA ASP A 47 -7.86 27.54 -16.94
C ASP A 47 -8.62 28.86 -17.04
N GLU A 48 -9.20 29.03 -18.22
CA GLU A 48 -9.61 30.24 -18.94
C GLU A 48 -10.79 31.03 -18.34
N ASP A 49 -11.36 30.56 -17.23
CA ASP A 49 -12.42 31.26 -16.52
C ASP A 49 -11.83 32.03 -15.33
N ASN A 50 -12.09 33.32 -15.31
CA ASN A 50 -11.56 34.39 -14.44
C ASN A 50 -11.90 34.25 -12.93
N VAL A 51 -11.85 33.03 -12.37
CA VAL A 51 -12.16 32.73 -10.97
C VAL A 51 -10.92 32.97 -10.13
N ASN A 52 -10.94 34.05 -9.35
CA ASN A 52 -9.82 34.45 -8.50
C ASN A 52 -9.56 33.37 -7.40
N PRO A 53 -8.39 32.69 -7.40
CA PRO A 53 -8.05 31.67 -6.41
C PRO A 53 -8.10 32.19 -4.96
N HIS A 54 -7.83 33.49 -4.74
CA HIS A 54 -7.91 34.10 -3.42
C HIS A 54 -9.34 34.17 -2.86
N LYS A 55 -10.35 34.26 -3.73
CA LYS A 55 -11.75 34.30 -3.30
C LYS A 55 -12.19 32.92 -2.80
N ILE A 56 -11.90 31.87 -3.56
CA ILE A 56 -12.15 30.48 -3.17
C ILE A 56 -11.49 30.17 -1.82
N LEU A 57 -10.23 30.59 -1.67
CA LEU A 57 -9.49 30.43 -0.42
C LEU A 57 -10.15 31.08 0.79
N TYR A 58 -10.59 32.32 0.60
CA TYR A 58 -11.23 33.08 1.66
C TYR A 58 -12.54 32.42 2.09
N GLU A 59 -13.34 31.96 1.14
CA GLU A 59 -14.60 31.25 1.38
C GLU A 59 -14.36 29.93 2.14
N VAL A 60 -13.45 29.08 1.65
CA VAL A 60 -13.09 27.82 2.33
C VAL A 60 -12.54 28.06 3.74
N ARG A 61 -11.70 29.08 3.93
CA ARG A 61 -11.18 29.42 5.27
C ARG A 61 -12.30 29.84 6.22
N ASN A 62 -13.28 30.61 5.75
CA ASN A 62 -14.41 31.01 6.57
C ASN A 62 -15.29 29.83 6.94
N GLU A 63 -15.55 28.91 6.00
CA GLU A 63 -16.31 27.68 6.27
C GLU A 63 -15.59 26.79 7.29
N LEU A 64 -14.27 26.67 7.19
CA LEU A 64 -13.47 25.92 8.16
C LEU A 64 -13.44 26.58 9.54
N ASN A 65 -13.32 27.91 9.62
CA ASN A 65 -13.40 28.64 10.88
C ASN A 65 -14.78 28.58 11.54
N ALA A 66 -15.83 28.28 10.75
CA ALA A 66 -17.20 28.15 11.22
C ALA A 66 -17.55 26.71 11.66
N LEU A 67 -16.62 25.75 11.56
CA LEU A 67 -16.85 24.39 12.04
C LEU A 67 -17.08 24.40 13.55
N ASN A 68 -18.11 23.67 13.98
CA ASN A 68 -18.37 23.48 15.40
C ASN A 68 -17.39 22.45 16.01
N GLN A 69 -17.22 22.52 17.33
CA GLN A 69 -16.29 21.64 18.06
C GLN A 69 -16.61 20.15 17.87
N ASN A 70 -17.88 19.76 17.78
CA ASN A 70 -18.26 18.36 17.60
C ASN A 70 -17.72 17.78 16.27
N ILE A 71 -17.77 18.55 15.18
CA ILE A 71 -17.20 18.13 13.89
C ILE A 71 -15.68 17.97 14.00
N ILE A 72 -15.02 18.91 14.69
CA ILE A 72 -13.57 18.86 14.93
C ILE A 72 -13.19 17.60 15.71
N ASP A 73 -13.94 17.30 16.78
CA ASP A 73 -13.72 16.10 17.62
C ASP A 73 -13.96 14.81 16.82
N ASP A 74 -14.99 14.76 15.97
CA ASP A 74 -15.26 13.62 15.08
C ASP A 74 -14.11 13.38 14.08
N LEU A 75 -13.55 14.45 13.50
CA LEU A 75 -12.41 14.36 12.58
C LEU A 75 -11.15 13.87 13.29
N ILE A 76 -10.90 14.34 14.51
CA ILE A 76 -9.79 13.86 15.36
C ILE A 76 -9.95 12.37 15.64
N ASN A 77 -11.13 11.94 16.11
CA ASN A 77 -11.42 10.53 16.40
C ASN A 77 -11.24 9.66 15.16
N GLN A 78 -11.71 10.13 14.00
CA GLN A 78 -11.54 9.44 12.73
C GLN A 78 -10.07 9.35 12.32
N TYR A 79 -9.29 10.43 12.50
CA TYR A 79 -7.87 10.46 12.20
C TYR A 79 -7.09 9.46 13.04
N GLU A 80 -7.32 9.44 14.35
CA GLU A 80 -6.66 8.51 15.28
C GLU A 80 -7.01 7.06 14.94
N PHE A 81 -8.29 6.79 14.69
CA PHE A 81 -8.76 5.48 14.30
C PHE A 81 -8.06 5.00 13.02
N LEU A 82 -8.06 5.82 11.96
CA LEU A 82 -7.46 5.49 10.68
C LEU A 82 -5.94 5.33 10.79
N SER A 83 -5.25 6.26 11.45
CA SER A 83 -3.80 6.22 11.68
C SER A 83 -3.36 4.92 12.37
N CYS A 84 -4.11 4.49 13.40
CA CYS A 84 -3.87 3.23 14.09
C CYS A 84 -4.04 2.02 13.15
N ARG A 85 -5.07 2.02 12.31
CA ARG A 85 -5.35 0.93 11.36
C ARG A 85 -4.31 0.86 10.25
N ILE A 86 -3.95 1.99 9.65
CA ILE A 86 -2.93 2.11 8.60
C ILE A 86 -1.57 1.60 9.13
N SER A 87 -1.21 2.01 10.35
CA SER A 87 0.00 1.51 11.03
C SER A 87 -0.01 -0.02 11.21
N LYS A 88 -1.17 -0.61 11.52
CA LYS A 88 -1.33 -2.07 11.61
C LYS A 88 -1.15 -2.74 10.23
N LEU A 89 -1.68 -2.18 9.15
CA LEU A 89 -1.51 -2.71 7.79
C LEU A 89 -0.04 -2.68 7.36
N SER A 90 0.68 -1.60 7.66
CA SER A 90 2.12 -1.49 7.43
C SER A 90 2.89 -2.62 8.15
N ARG A 91 2.62 -2.83 9.44
CA ARG A 91 3.24 -3.92 10.23
C ARG A 91 2.88 -5.32 9.73
N LEU A 92 1.62 -5.55 9.33
CA LEU A 92 1.22 -6.83 8.74
C LEU A 92 2.00 -7.11 7.45
N SER A 93 2.26 -6.09 6.65
CA SER A 93 3.02 -6.24 5.42
C SER A 93 4.49 -6.61 5.67
N GLU A 94 5.09 -6.18 6.78
CA GLU A 94 6.42 -6.63 7.17
C GLU A 94 6.48 -8.14 7.46
N THR A 95 5.37 -8.75 7.91
CA THR A 95 5.32 -10.21 8.07
C THR A 95 5.40 -10.93 6.72
N ILE A 96 4.77 -10.37 5.68
CA ILE A 96 4.86 -10.88 4.30
C ILE A 96 6.27 -10.66 3.75
N ASN A 97 6.87 -9.49 4.00
CA ASN A 97 8.24 -9.17 3.57
C ASN A 97 9.26 -10.17 4.14
N LYS A 98 9.25 -10.38 5.46
CA LYS A 98 10.09 -11.39 6.13
C LYS A 98 9.86 -12.80 5.59
N GLN A 99 8.62 -13.14 5.25
CA GLN A 99 8.29 -14.43 4.67
C GLN A 99 8.88 -14.57 3.25
N LEU A 100 8.83 -13.51 2.43
CA LEU A 100 9.46 -13.50 1.11
C LEU A 100 10.99 -13.64 1.21
N GLU A 101 11.63 -12.92 2.13
CA GLU A 101 13.06 -13.05 2.41
C GLU A 101 13.42 -14.49 2.80
N SER A 102 12.64 -15.09 3.69
CA SER A 102 12.83 -16.48 4.10
C SER A 102 12.70 -17.46 2.94
N ILE A 103 11.62 -17.37 2.14
CA ILE A 103 11.39 -18.18 0.95
C ILE A 103 12.57 -18.05 -0.02
N TYR A 104 13.02 -16.83 -0.28
CA TYR A 104 14.14 -16.52 -1.14
C TYR A 104 15.42 -17.19 -0.66
N ASN A 105 15.77 -17.01 0.62
CA ASN A 105 16.97 -17.57 1.22
C ASN A 105 16.99 -19.10 1.18
N PHE A 106 15.86 -19.75 1.48
CA PHE A 106 15.77 -21.22 1.37
C PHE A 106 15.88 -21.69 -0.08
N TYR A 107 15.23 -20.98 -1.00
CA TYR A 107 15.27 -21.34 -2.42
C TYR A 107 16.68 -21.22 -3.01
N LEU A 108 17.40 -20.14 -2.69
CA LEU A 108 18.79 -19.95 -3.11
C LEU A 108 19.76 -20.97 -2.52
N LYS A 109 19.55 -21.43 -1.28
CA LYS A 109 20.40 -22.46 -0.67
C LYS A 109 20.29 -23.82 -1.40
N LYS A 110 19.21 -24.04 -2.13
CA LYS A 110 18.94 -25.32 -2.82
C LYS A 110 19.19 -25.29 -4.32
N ASN A 111 19.32 -24.10 -4.92
CA ASN A 111 19.44 -23.95 -6.36
C ASN A 111 20.64 -23.04 -6.63
N GLU A 112 21.50 -23.44 -7.56
CA GLU A 112 22.61 -22.60 -7.98
C GLU A 112 22.08 -21.33 -8.67
N ILE A 113 22.73 -20.19 -8.40
CA ILE A 113 22.32 -18.90 -8.94
C ILE A 113 22.27 -18.93 -10.48
N ALA A 114 23.24 -19.60 -11.12
CA ALA A 114 23.28 -19.74 -12.57
C ALA A 114 22.03 -20.46 -13.11
N GLU A 115 21.62 -21.56 -12.48
CA GLU A 115 20.41 -22.29 -12.86
C GLU A 115 19.15 -21.45 -12.67
N ILE A 116 19.07 -20.66 -11.59
CA ILE A 116 17.93 -19.76 -11.37
C ILE A 116 17.87 -18.72 -12.49
N VAL A 117 19.00 -18.08 -12.82
CA VAL A 117 19.09 -17.08 -13.89
C VAL A 117 18.72 -17.69 -15.24
N GLU A 118 19.20 -18.89 -15.54
CA GLU A 118 18.90 -19.61 -16.79
C GLU A 118 17.42 -19.99 -16.89
N ARG A 119 16.87 -20.65 -15.85
CA ARG A 119 15.46 -21.06 -15.75
C ARG A 119 14.51 -19.88 -15.90
N ASN A 120 14.94 -18.71 -15.40
CA ASN A 120 14.18 -17.47 -15.43
C ASN A 120 14.67 -16.49 -16.50
N SER A 121 15.50 -16.92 -17.45
CA SER A 121 16.06 -16.06 -18.51
C SER A 121 14.98 -15.43 -19.42
N LYS A 122 13.81 -16.06 -19.48
CA LYS A 122 12.61 -15.55 -20.17
C LYS A 122 11.89 -14.45 -19.37
N CYS A 123 12.17 -14.31 -18.07
CA CYS A 123 11.64 -13.26 -17.20
C CYS A 123 12.51 -11.99 -17.36
N LYS A 124 12.01 -10.98 -18.08
CA LYS A 124 12.74 -9.71 -18.29
C LYS A 124 13.15 -9.02 -16.97
N GLU A 125 12.37 -9.21 -15.91
CA GLU A 125 12.59 -8.57 -14.61
C GLU A 125 13.78 -9.17 -13.84
N LEU A 126 14.02 -10.48 -13.92
CA LEU A 126 15.06 -11.13 -13.09
C LEU A 126 16.48 -10.70 -13.48
N LYS A 127 16.73 -10.42 -14.76
CA LYS A 127 18.06 -10.09 -15.31
C LYS A 127 18.71 -8.84 -14.70
N LYS A 128 17.96 -8.06 -13.91
CA LYS A 128 18.41 -6.79 -13.34
C LYS A 128 18.86 -6.88 -11.88
N TYR A 129 18.66 -8.01 -11.21
CA TYR A 129 18.89 -8.11 -9.77
C TYR A 129 20.23 -8.76 -9.42
N LEU A 130 20.95 -8.14 -8.48
CA LEU A 130 22.06 -8.77 -7.78
C LEU A 130 21.47 -9.71 -6.72
N LEU A 131 21.48 -11.01 -6.98
CA LEU A 131 20.90 -12.03 -6.08
C LEU A 131 21.70 -12.25 -4.79
N ASN A 132 22.79 -11.50 -4.59
CA ASN A 132 23.75 -11.71 -3.49
C ASN A 132 23.69 -10.58 -2.45
N GLY A 133 22.73 -9.66 -2.55
CA GLY A 133 22.61 -8.48 -1.69
C GLY A 133 21.29 -8.39 -0.94
N ASN A 134 21.14 -7.30 -0.15
CA ASN A 134 19.89 -6.96 0.50
C ASN A 134 18.86 -6.53 -0.55
N LEU A 135 17.81 -7.35 -0.71
CA LEU A 135 16.76 -7.10 -1.67
C LEU A 135 15.62 -6.32 -1.00
N THR A 136 15.11 -5.32 -1.71
CA THR A 136 13.88 -4.62 -1.31
C THR A 136 12.67 -5.55 -1.42
N PHE A 137 11.60 -5.20 -0.70
CA PHE A 137 10.33 -5.94 -0.75
C PHE A 137 9.82 -6.12 -2.19
N ASN A 138 9.98 -5.08 -3.01
CA ASN A 138 9.59 -5.09 -4.40
C ASN A 138 10.42 -6.06 -5.26
N GLN A 139 11.73 -6.13 -5.02
CA GLN A 139 12.64 -7.04 -5.71
C GLN A 139 12.37 -8.49 -5.33
N LEU A 140 12.17 -8.78 -4.04
CA LEU A 140 11.78 -10.11 -3.55
C LEU A 140 10.50 -10.60 -4.21
N ARG A 141 9.50 -9.73 -4.32
CA ARG A 141 8.24 -10.03 -5.03
C ARG A 141 8.47 -10.36 -6.51
N ASN A 142 9.33 -9.61 -7.19
CA ASN A 142 9.62 -9.87 -8.62
C ASN A 142 10.36 -11.19 -8.82
N ILE A 143 11.33 -11.48 -7.96
CA ILE A 143 12.05 -12.75 -7.97
C ILE A 143 11.07 -13.91 -7.74
N LEU A 144 10.24 -13.84 -6.70
CA LEU A 144 9.22 -14.86 -6.44
C LEU A 144 8.27 -15.03 -7.63
N SER A 145 7.81 -13.92 -8.21
CA SER A 145 6.95 -13.93 -9.41
C SER A 145 7.58 -14.68 -10.58
N CYS A 146 8.89 -14.53 -10.82
CA CYS A 146 9.58 -15.30 -11.84
C CYS A 146 9.67 -16.79 -11.45
N ILE A 147 10.13 -17.09 -10.22
CA ILE A 147 10.29 -18.46 -9.71
C ILE A 147 9.00 -19.27 -9.86
N ILE A 148 7.86 -18.77 -9.36
CA ILE A 148 6.62 -19.53 -9.39
C ILE A 148 6.10 -19.75 -10.83
N LYS A 149 6.47 -18.87 -11.77
CA LYS A 149 6.04 -18.97 -13.18
C LYS A 149 6.84 -20.02 -13.94
N THR A 150 8.11 -20.20 -13.62
CA THR A 150 9.05 -21.04 -14.38
C THR A 150 9.28 -22.39 -13.72
N ASP A 151 9.35 -22.43 -12.40
CA ASP A 151 9.64 -23.64 -11.65
C ASP A 151 8.36 -24.44 -11.37
N LYS A 152 8.32 -25.63 -11.97
CA LYS A 152 7.15 -26.53 -11.93
C LYS A 152 6.91 -27.11 -10.54
N ILE A 153 7.90 -27.11 -9.64
CA ILE A 153 7.72 -27.64 -8.28
C ILE A 153 6.59 -26.91 -7.53
N PHE A 154 6.39 -25.62 -7.80
CA PHE A 154 5.32 -24.84 -7.16
C PHE A 154 3.95 -25.03 -7.81
N HIS A 155 3.88 -25.70 -8.97
CA HIS A 155 2.61 -25.90 -9.69
C HIS A 155 1.77 -27.01 -9.05
N GLN A 156 2.32 -27.73 -8.07
CA GLN A 156 1.54 -28.61 -7.19
C GLN A 156 0.65 -27.85 -6.21
N ILE A 157 0.90 -26.55 -5.97
CA ILE A 157 0.04 -25.73 -5.13
C ILE A 157 -1.25 -25.41 -5.92
N ASN A 158 -2.42 -25.78 -5.37
CA ASN A 158 -3.72 -25.57 -6.02
C ASN A 158 -3.96 -24.12 -6.47
N GLU A 159 -3.47 -23.15 -5.70
CA GLU A 159 -3.54 -21.72 -5.98
C GLU A 159 -2.55 -21.24 -7.06
N LEU A 160 -1.65 -22.10 -7.55
CA LEU A 160 -0.60 -21.80 -8.54
C LEU A 160 -0.52 -22.83 -9.67
N ASN A 161 -1.43 -23.80 -9.71
CA ASN A 161 -1.34 -24.97 -10.59
C ASN A 161 -1.56 -24.69 -12.08
N ASN A 162 -1.99 -23.49 -12.44
CA ASN A 162 -2.11 -23.06 -13.83
C ASN A 162 -1.63 -21.61 -14.02
N SER A 163 -1.44 -21.23 -15.28
CA SER A 163 -0.85 -19.93 -15.63
C SER A 163 -1.70 -18.74 -15.18
N GLU A 164 -3.03 -18.86 -15.24
CA GLU A 164 -3.97 -17.81 -14.84
C GLU A 164 -3.92 -17.56 -13.34
N LYS A 165 -3.92 -18.62 -12.54
CA LYS A 165 -3.80 -18.54 -11.08
C LYS A 165 -2.48 -17.93 -10.65
N ARG A 166 -1.36 -18.28 -11.31
CA ARG A 166 -0.05 -17.65 -11.07
C ARG A 166 -0.06 -16.16 -11.42
N LYS A 167 -0.67 -15.77 -12.55
CA LYS A 167 -0.85 -14.36 -12.91
C LYS A 167 -1.71 -13.62 -11.88
N SER A 168 -2.80 -14.23 -11.44
CA SER A 168 -3.70 -13.70 -10.42
C SER A 168 -2.96 -13.47 -9.09
N PHE A 169 -2.25 -14.48 -8.59
CA PHE A 169 -1.46 -14.38 -7.36
C PHE A 169 -0.37 -13.30 -7.46
N THR A 170 0.44 -13.30 -8.54
CA THR A 170 1.50 -12.29 -8.70
C THR A 170 0.95 -10.87 -8.79
N LYS A 171 -0.20 -10.68 -9.45
CA LYS A 171 -0.90 -9.39 -9.48
C LYS A 171 -1.41 -8.98 -8.10
N LYS A 172 -2.02 -9.90 -7.35
CA LYS A 172 -2.48 -9.65 -5.98
C LYS A 172 -1.34 -9.25 -5.06
N LEU A 173 -0.21 -9.96 -5.11
CA LEU A 173 0.97 -9.65 -4.30
C LEU A 173 1.57 -8.30 -4.68
N HIS A 174 1.70 -8.01 -5.98
CA HIS A 174 2.15 -6.69 -6.45
C HIS A 174 1.27 -5.55 -5.93
N ASN A 175 -0.04 -5.70 -6.09
CA ASN A 175 -1.03 -4.73 -5.62
C ASN A 175 -0.97 -4.53 -4.10
N TYR A 176 -0.82 -5.61 -3.34
CA TYR A 176 -0.70 -5.55 -1.89
C TYR A 176 0.54 -4.78 -1.44
N ILE A 177 1.69 -4.99 -2.10
CA ILE A 177 2.92 -4.26 -1.79
C ILE A 177 2.77 -2.78 -2.14
N TYR A 178 2.17 -2.45 -3.28
CA TYR A 178 1.88 -1.06 -3.63
C TYR A 178 0.99 -0.39 -2.59
N ASP A 179 -0.09 -1.05 -2.16
CA ASP A 179 -1.00 -0.52 -1.14
C ASP A 179 -0.23 -0.26 0.17
N ARG A 180 0.64 -1.18 0.58
CA ARG A 180 1.54 -0.97 1.72
C ARG A 180 2.43 0.26 1.55
N ASP A 181 3.03 0.45 0.38
CA ASP A 181 3.98 1.56 0.17
C ASP A 181 3.24 2.89 0.36
N CYS A 182 1.99 2.95 -0.10
CA CYS A 182 1.10 4.09 0.17
C CYS A 182 0.79 4.25 1.66
N TYR A 183 0.55 3.18 2.40
CA TYR A 183 0.29 3.22 3.85
C TYR A 183 1.52 3.60 4.69
N THR A 184 2.72 3.27 4.20
CA THR A 184 3.98 3.56 4.90
C THR A 184 4.44 5.00 4.64
N HIS A 185 4.23 5.51 3.44
CA HIS A 185 4.77 6.80 3.01
C HIS A 185 3.71 7.90 2.81
N GLY A 186 2.43 7.54 2.94
CA GLY A 186 1.32 8.46 2.76
C GLY A 186 1.09 9.36 3.97
N PHE A 187 0.72 10.60 3.71
CA PHE A 187 0.24 11.54 4.74
C PHE A 187 -1.28 11.49 4.79
N LEU A 188 -1.85 11.17 5.96
CA LEU A 188 -3.28 11.12 6.16
C LEU A 188 -3.85 12.54 6.25
N SER A 189 -4.82 12.83 5.39
CA SER A 189 -5.55 14.10 5.38
C SER A 189 -7.03 13.88 5.04
N PHE A 190 -7.83 14.93 5.19
CA PHE A 190 -9.25 14.92 4.86
C PHE A 190 -9.56 15.94 3.78
N LEU A 191 -10.31 15.53 2.77
CA LEU A 191 -10.73 16.39 1.67
C LEU A 191 -11.99 17.18 2.00
N PHE A 192 -11.87 18.50 1.98
CA PHE A 192 -13.01 19.41 2.06
C PHE A 192 -13.89 19.37 0.78
N PRO A 193 -15.23 19.54 0.86
CA PRO A 193 -16.05 19.78 2.07
C PRO A 193 -16.49 18.52 2.80
N ASN A 194 -16.40 17.35 2.16
CA ASN A 194 -17.01 16.12 2.69
C ASN A 194 -16.14 15.40 3.72
N PHE A 195 -14.98 15.96 4.06
CA PHE A 195 -13.94 15.37 4.89
C PHE A 195 -13.64 13.91 4.53
N THR A 196 -13.51 13.63 3.23
CA THR A 196 -13.20 12.27 2.78
C THR A 196 -11.75 11.93 3.15
N PRO A 197 -11.48 10.83 3.89
CA PRO A 197 -10.12 10.49 4.29
C PRO A 197 -9.29 10.02 3.09
N VAL A 198 -8.10 10.59 2.97
CA VAL A 198 -7.16 10.27 1.89
C VAL A 198 -5.73 10.13 2.42
N LEU A 199 -4.91 9.37 1.71
CA LEU A 199 -3.46 9.42 1.86
C LEU A 199 -2.85 10.16 0.67
N GLU A 200 -2.12 11.23 0.96
CA GLU A 200 -1.25 11.86 -0.02
C GLU A 200 0.05 11.07 -0.11
N VAL A 201 0.30 10.47 -1.28
CA VAL A 201 1.45 9.62 -1.54
C VAL A 201 2.42 10.37 -2.45
N LYS A 202 3.71 10.40 -2.06
CA LYS A 202 4.80 10.96 -2.88
C LYS A 202 5.81 9.87 -3.21
N PRO A 203 5.55 9.03 -4.24
CA PRO A 203 6.50 7.99 -4.61
C PRO A 203 7.79 8.62 -5.17
N PRO A 204 8.96 8.00 -4.96
CA PRO A 204 10.19 8.46 -5.58
C PRO A 204 10.06 8.45 -7.11
N ASN A 205 10.27 9.60 -7.75
CA ASN A 205 10.21 9.79 -9.21
C ASN A 205 8.82 9.66 -9.86
N GLU A 206 7.73 9.68 -9.09
CA GLU A 206 6.37 9.75 -9.63
C GLU A 206 5.67 11.04 -9.18
N LYS A 207 4.63 11.44 -9.91
CA LYS A 207 3.77 12.54 -9.48
C LYS A 207 3.07 12.15 -8.17
N SER A 208 3.03 13.10 -7.24
CA SER A 208 2.20 13.00 -6.05
C SER A 208 0.76 12.70 -6.45
N HIS A 209 0.11 11.83 -5.70
CA HIS A 209 -1.28 11.48 -5.92
C HIS A 209 -1.95 11.13 -4.60
N HIS A 210 -3.28 11.15 -4.60
CA HIS A 210 -4.06 10.81 -3.42
C HIS A 210 -4.74 9.47 -3.62
N ILE A 211 -4.85 8.72 -2.53
CA ILE A 211 -5.66 7.51 -2.49
C ILE A 211 -6.75 7.63 -1.41
N VAL A 212 -7.96 7.22 -1.74
CA VAL A 212 -9.08 7.21 -0.78
C VAL A 212 -8.92 6.05 0.19
N ILE A 213 -9.01 6.34 1.49
CA ILE A 213 -8.99 5.33 2.55
C ILE A 213 -10.36 5.24 3.20
N SER A 214 -10.86 4.01 3.29
CA SER A 214 -12.09 3.68 3.99
C SER A 214 -11.89 2.44 4.85
N GLU A 215 -12.80 2.23 5.81
CA GLU A 215 -12.82 1.01 6.62
C GLU A 215 -12.90 -0.25 5.74
N LYS A 216 -13.68 -0.20 4.66
CA LYS A 216 -13.78 -1.31 3.71
C LYS A 216 -12.43 -1.64 3.06
N VAL A 217 -11.67 -0.63 2.62
CA VAL A 217 -10.33 -0.82 2.04
C VAL A 217 -9.39 -1.45 3.07
N ILE A 218 -9.43 -1.00 4.33
CA ILE A 218 -8.62 -1.55 5.42
C ILE A 218 -8.96 -3.03 5.65
N ILE A 219 -10.24 -3.37 5.80
CA ILE A 219 -10.71 -4.73 6.05
C ILE A 219 -10.33 -5.65 4.88
N ASP A 220 -10.56 -5.22 3.65
CA ASP A 220 -10.27 -6.01 2.46
C ASP A 220 -8.75 -6.19 2.27
N ASN A 221 -7.92 -5.21 2.64
CA ASN A 221 -6.47 -5.38 2.67
C ASN A 221 -6.02 -6.41 3.73
N MET A 222 -6.64 -6.44 4.91
CA MET A 222 -6.38 -7.48 5.92
C MET A 222 -6.79 -8.88 5.44
N LYS A 223 -7.91 -9.00 4.71
CA LYS A 223 -8.31 -10.27 4.08
C LYS A 223 -7.28 -10.71 3.04
N LEU A 224 -6.80 -9.77 2.22
CA LEU A 224 -5.77 -10.03 1.21
C LEU A 224 -4.46 -10.48 1.85
N HIS A 225 -4.03 -9.84 2.95
CA HIS A 225 -2.87 -10.29 3.74
C HIS A 225 -3.02 -11.76 4.15
N LYS A 226 -4.17 -12.14 4.72
CA LYS A 226 -4.45 -13.51 5.15
C LYS A 226 -4.43 -14.50 3.98
N GLU A 227 -4.99 -14.11 2.83
CA GLU A 227 -4.95 -14.93 1.61
C GLU A 227 -3.51 -15.16 1.13
N LEU A 228 -2.74 -14.07 0.97
CA LEU A 228 -1.36 -14.13 0.48
C LEU A 228 -0.48 -14.94 1.42
N ARG A 229 -0.60 -14.72 2.72
CA ARG A 229 0.17 -15.45 3.73
C ARG A 229 -0.01 -16.96 3.61
N LYS A 230 -1.24 -17.44 3.47
CA LYS A 230 -1.52 -18.89 3.31
C LYS A 230 -0.81 -19.49 2.09
N ILE A 231 -0.82 -18.78 0.96
CA ILE A 231 -0.16 -19.26 -0.25
C ILE A 231 1.36 -19.24 -0.07
N LEU A 232 1.90 -18.16 0.53
CA LEU A 232 3.32 -18.04 0.84
C LEU A 232 3.80 -19.09 1.84
N GLU A 233 2.96 -19.52 2.79
CA GLU A 233 3.28 -20.61 3.72
C GLU A 233 3.51 -21.92 2.95
N LYS A 234 2.62 -22.25 2.00
CA LYS A 234 2.80 -23.42 1.12
C LYS A 234 4.06 -23.33 0.26
N ILE A 235 4.33 -22.15 -0.32
CA ILE A 235 5.56 -21.90 -1.08
C ILE A 235 6.79 -22.12 -0.19
N SER A 236 6.76 -21.59 1.03
CA SER A 236 7.85 -21.74 2.01
C SER A 236 8.13 -23.20 2.34
N LEU A 237 7.11 -24.02 2.54
CA LEU A 237 7.26 -25.46 2.77
C LEU A 237 7.99 -26.13 1.60
N ILE A 238 7.55 -25.88 0.37
CA ILE A 238 8.20 -26.43 -0.83
C ILE A 238 9.66 -25.94 -0.94
N SER A 239 9.92 -24.65 -0.72
CA SER A 239 11.29 -24.11 -0.77
C SER A 239 12.21 -24.74 0.29
N GLN A 240 11.66 -25.16 1.43
CA GLN A 240 12.36 -25.91 2.46
C GLN A 240 12.46 -27.41 2.14
N GLY A 241 11.79 -27.91 1.09
CA GLY A 241 11.74 -29.32 0.69
C GLY A 241 10.79 -30.16 1.54
N LEU A 242 9.82 -29.52 2.19
CA LEU A 242 8.78 -30.17 2.96
C LEU A 242 7.56 -30.43 2.07
N GLU A 243 6.89 -31.55 2.32
CA GLU A 243 5.64 -31.89 1.64
C GLU A 243 4.48 -31.01 2.13
N ILE A 244 3.58 -30.66 1.19
CA ILE A 244 2.33 -29.97 1.54
C ILE A 244 1.34 -31.03 2.02
N LYS A 245 1.03 -31.06 3.31
CA LYS A 245 -0.12 -31.81 3.83
C LYS A 245 -1.39 -31.18 3.24
N GLN A 246 -2.15 -31.97 2.48
CA GLN A 246 -3.41 -31.56 1.87
C GLN A 246 -4.52 -31.44 2.91
#